data_AF-A0A2E8HDK0-F1
#
_entry.id   AF-A0A2E8HDK0-F1
#
_cell.length_a   1.000
_cell.length_b   1.000
_cell.length_c   1.000
_cell.angle_alpha   90.00
_cell.angle_beta   90.00
_cell.angle_gamma   90.00
#
_symmetry.space_group_name_H-M   'P 1'
#
loop_
_entity.id
_entity.type
_entity.pdbx_description
1 polymer ?
#
loop_
_entity_poly.entity_id
_entity_poly.type
_entity_poly.pdbx_seq_one_letter_code
_entity_poly.pdbx_strand_id
1 'polypeptide(L)' 'MSTENGVIYRISGPVVTATGIAPRMYEVVRVGNEGLMGEVIELHGEQSVIQV' A
#
# COMPACT_ATOMS: atom_id res chain seq x y z
N MET A 1 0.57 -0.54 -14.77
CA MET A 1 0.36 -1.16 -13.46
C MET A 1 1.64 -1.89 -13.13
N SER A 2 2.46 -1.34 -12.24
CA SER A 2 3.63 -2.03 -11.71
C SER A 2 3.16 -3.36 -11.13
N THR A 3 3.75 -4.47 -11.58
CA THR A 3 3.42 -5.83 -11.14
C THR A 3 4.15 -6.18 -9.84
N GLU A 4 4.52 -5.17 -9.06
CA GLU A 4 5.28 -5.33 -7.83
C GLU A 4 4.31 -5.72 -6.71
N ASN A 5 4.42 -6.97 -6.28
CA ASN A 5 3.65 -7.47 -5.14
C ASN A 5 4.41 -7.12 -3.87
N GLY A 6 3.85 -6.20 -3.09
CA GLY A 6 4.35 -5.85 -1.76
C GLY A 6 3.86 -6.81 -0.69
N VAL A 7 4.44 -6.66 0.50
CA VAL A 7 4.01 -7.38 1.70
C VAL A 7 3.42 -6.38 2.68
N ILE A 8 2.26 -6.74 3.26
CA ILE A 8 1.67 -5.97 4.36
C ILE A 8 2.59 -6.11 5.57
N TYR A 9 3.17 -5.00 6.01
CA TYR A 9 4.03 -4.93 7.18
C TYR A 9 3.23 -4.69 8.46
N ARG A 10 2.20 -3.84 8.41
CA ARG A 10 1.37 -3.49 9.57
C ARG A 10 -0.04 -3.06 9.14
N ILE A 11 -1.03 -3.31 10.01
CA ILE A 11 -2.40 -2.80 9.87
C ILE A 11 -2.79 -2.07 11.17
N SER A 12 -3.34 -0.86 11.03
CA SER A 12 -3.88 -0.03 12.12
C SER A 12 -5.25 0.54 11.71
N GLY A 13 -6.32 -0.20 11.97
CA GLY A 13 -7.66 0.20 11.50
C GLY A 13 -7.72 0.24 9.96
N PRO A 14 -8.14 1.34 9.32
CA PRO A 14 -8.18 1.46 7.86
C PRO A 14 -6.80 1.74 7.22
N VAL A 15 -5.76 1.96 8.03
CA VAL A 15 -4.42 2.30 7.52
C VAL A 15 -3.54 1.06 7.47
N VAL A 16 -2.95 0.81 6.31
CA VAL A 16 -2.06 -0.32 6.01
C VAL A 16 -0.68 0.20 5.65
N THR A 17 0.36 -0.35 6.25
CA THR A 17 1.75 -0.11 5.83
C THR A 17 2.23 -1.32 5.03
N ALA A 18 2.72 -1.07 3.82
CA ALA A 18 3.29 -2.09 2.95
C ALA A 18 4.75 -1.79 2.61
N THR A 19 5.52 -2.84 2.33
CA THR A 19 6.93 -2.77 1.92
C THR A 19 7.16 -3.59 0.65
N GLY A 20 8.24 -3.30 -0.08
CA GLY A 20 8.57 -4.02 -1.31
C GLY A 20 7.73 -3.59 -2.52
N ILE A 21 7.18 -2.38 -2.45
CA ILE A 21 6.51 -1.69 -3.56
C ILE A 21 7.09 -0.28 -3.67
N ALA A 22 7.17 0.25 -4.88
CA ALA A 22 7.54 1.64 -5.13
C ALA A 22 6.39 2.42 -5.79
N PRO A 23 5.25 2.62 -5.10
CA PRO A 23 4.13 3.36 -5.65
C PRO A 23 4.39 4.88 -5.60
N ARG A 24 3.53 5.64 -6.26
CA ARG A 24 3.50 7.10 -6.17
C ARG A 24 2.48 7.57 -5.13
N MET A 25 2.67 8.76 -4.59
CA MET A 25 1.63 9.45 -3.81
C MET A 25 0.35 9.56 -4.63
N TYR A 26 -0.79 9.33 -3.98
CA TYR A 26 -2.14 9.30 -4.59
C TYR A 26 -2.35 8.18 -5.62
N GLU A 27 -1.44 7.19 -5.68
CA GLU A 27 -1.64 6.00 -6.50
C GLU A 27 -2.68 5.09 -5.87
N VAL A 28 -3.59 4.58 -6.70
CA VAL A 28 -4.61 3.61 -6.30
C VAL A 28 -4.05 2.20 -6.44
N VAL A 29 -4.11 1.44 -5.35
CA VAL A 29 -3.54 0.10 -5.23
C VAL A 29 -4.59 -0.92 -4.80
N ARG A 30 -4.25 -2.20 -4.91
CA ARG A 30 -5.06 -3.31 -4.37
C ARG A 30 -4.36 -3.90 -3.15
N VAL A 31 -5.12 -4.09 -2.08
CA VAL A 31 -4.60 -4.54 -0.79
C VAL A 31 -5.25 -5.86 -0.37
N GLY A 32 -4.41 -6.80 0.07
CA GLY A 32 -4.85 -8.10 0.60
C GLY A 32 -5.40 -9.06 -0.46
N ASN A 33 -5.82 -10.24 0.01
CA ASN A 33 -6.30 -11.32 -0.87
C ASN A 33 -7.61 -10.99 -1.59
N GLU A 34 -8.44 -10.14 -0.98
CA GLU A 34 -9.72 -9.68 -1.55
C GLU A 34 -9.52 -8.54 -2.57
N GLY A 35 -8.30 -8.00 -2.68
CA GLY A 35 -7.98 -6.94 -3.63
C GLY A 35 -8.72 -5.64 -3.34
N LEU A 36 -8.88 -5.30 -2.06
CA LEU A 36 -9.53 -4.07 -1.60
C LEU A 36 -8.83 -2.86 -2.21
N MET A 37 -9.62 -1.89 -2.65
CA MET A 37 -9.08 -0.66 -3.22
C MET A 37 -8.50 0.19 -2.09
N GLY A 38 -7.31 0.74 -2.30
CA GLY A 38 -6.71 1.69 -1.37
C GLY A 38 -5.95 2.78 -2.10
N GLU A 39 -5.63 3.85 -1.38
CA GLU A 39 -4.89 5.00 -1.88
C GLU A 39 -3.61 5.18 -1.08
N VAL A 40 -2.48 5.41 -1.76
CA VAL A 40 -1.21 5.72 -1.12
C VAL A 40 -1.23 7.16 -0.62
N ILE A 41 -1.15 7.32 0.71
CA ILE A 41 -1.28 8.60 1.40
C ILE A 41 0.04 9.10 2.00
N GLU A 42 1.03 8.23 2.21
CA GLU A 42 2.38 8.61 2.66
C GLU A 42 3.46 7.67 2.10
N LEU A 43 4.68 8.17 1.91
CA LEU A 43 5.86 7.42 1.48
C LEU A 43 7.02 7.68 2.44
N HIS A 44 7.52 6.63 3.09
CA HIS A 44 8.62 6.67 4.04
C HIS A 44 9.71 5.66 3.67
N GLY A 45 10.66 6.07 2.83
CA GLY A 45 11.70 5.17 2.33
C GLY A 45 11.09 3.97 1.62
N GLU A 46 11.34 2.76 2.14
CA GLU A 46 10.81 1.49 1.63
C GLU A 46 9.37 1.19 2.07
N GLN A 47 8.80 2.03 2.94
CA GLN A 47 7.44 1.87 3.47
C GLN A 47 6.46 2.77 2.72
N SER A 48 5.36 2.19 2.30
CA SER A 48 4.21 2.89 1.73
C SER A 48 3.03 2.79 2.68
N VAL A 49 2.37 3.92 2.98
CA VAL A 49 1.17 3.96 3.81
C VAL A 49 -0.04 4.10 2.90
N ILE A 50 -0.98 3.19 3.06
CA ILE A 50 -2.17 3.03 2.23
C ILE A 50 -3.39 3.15 3.11
N GLN A 51 -4.33 4.00 2.73
CA GLN A 51 -5.67 4.01 3.31
C GLN A 51 -6.57 3.10 2.49
N VAL A 52 -7.27 2.19 3.17
CA VAL A 52 -8.24 1.25 2.60
C VAL A 52 -9.65 1.64 3.01
#